data_AF-A0A2V9HKT8-F1
#
_entry.id   AF-A0A2V9HKT8-F1
#
_cell.length_a   1.000
_cell.length_b   1.000
_cell.length_c   1.000
_cell.angle_alpha   90.00
_cell.angle_beta   90.00
_cell.angle_gamma   90.00
#
_symmetry.space_group_name_H-M   'P 1'
#
loop_
_entity.id
_entity.type
_entity.pdbx_description
1 polymer ?
#
loop_
_entity_poly.entity_id
_entity_poly.type
_entity_poly.pdbx_seq_one_letter_code
_entity_poly.pdbx_strand_id
1 'polypeptide(L)'
;MLNFRISLLLALAASMGASRVGGQVPAHEASTLAPVVVAPAGRHQEQPPAHHFWDKKNDWLFAGVGAARTFDYFSTLNLRRRGDQEILVTNDVVDNHAAFAVVEAAGTGVSIGVSYLFHRYGHHKLERWTSVVHFGLATTGAVRNYCLKTTHPKTTP
;
A
#
# COMPACT_ATOMS: atom_id res chain seq x y z
N MET A 1 23.89 18.85 3.14
CA MET A 1 22.52 18.93 3.71
C MET A 1 21.53 18.01 2.99
N LEU A 2 21.97 16.84 2.52
CA LEU A 2 21.22 15.95 1.61
C LEU A 2 20.59 14.75 2.32
N ASN A 3 20.90 14.54 3.60
CA ASN A 3 20.58 13.28 4.30
C ASN A 3 19.36 13.39 5.23
N PHE A 4 18.77 14.59 5.39
CA PHE A 4 17.65 14.81 6.30
C PHE A 4 16.28 14.68 5.63
N ARG A 5 16.21 14.84 4.30
CA ARG A 5 14.95 14.85 3.55
C ARG A 5 14.41 13.45 3.24
N ILE A 6 15.30 12.45 3.14
CA ILE A 6 14.91 11.05 2.86
C ILE A 6 14.35 10.39 4.12
N SER A 7 14.84 10.76 5.31
CA SER A 7 14.35 10.21 6.58
C SER A 7 12.94 10.68 6.96
N LEU A 8 12.46 11.81 6.43
CA LEU A 8 11.17 12.38 6.83
C LEU A 8 9.96 11.69 6.15
N LEU A 9 10.15 11.05 5.00
CA LEU A 9 9.06 10.38 4.28
C LEU A 9 8.78 8.94 4.77
N LEU A 10 9.68 8.35 5.56
CA LEU A 10 9.44 7.05 6.22
C LEU A 10 8.69 7.18 7.57
N ALA A 11 8.54 8.38 8.12
CA ALA A 11 8.08 8.56 9.50
C ALA A 11 6.57 8.78 9.70
N LEU A 12 5.76 8.92 8.63
CA LEU A 12 4.33 9.26 8.77
C LEU A 12 3.35 8.07 8.74
N ALA A 13 3.85 6.82 8.72
CA ALA A 13 2.99 5.63 8.71
C ALA A 13 2.75 5.01 10.10
N ALA A 14 3.24 5.63 11.17
CA ALA A 14 3.24 5.06 12.52
C ALA A 14 2.44 5.89 13.53
N SER A 15 1.17 6.20 13.26
CA SER A 15 0.24 6.60 14.33
C SER A 15 -1.22 6.56 13.91
N MET A 16 -1.85 5.38 13.89
CA MET A 16 -3.29 5.29 14.16
C MET A 16 -3.54 4.05 15.01
N GLY A 17 -3.59 4.32 16.32
CA GLY A 17 -3.80 3.36 17.39
C GLY A 17 -5.11 2.58 17.26
N ALA A 18 -5.08 1.38 17.83
CA ALA A 18 -6.23 0.53 18.00
C ALA A 18 -7.15 1.11 19.08
N SER A 19 -8.38 1.42 18.72
CA SER A 19 -9.47 1.56 19.70
C SER A 19 -10.32 0.31 19.63
N ARG A 20 -10.09 -0.63 20.55
CA ARG A 20 -11.11 -1.61 20.93
C ARG A 20 -12.01 -0.94 21.95
N VAL A 21 -13.23 -0.55 21.55
CA VAL A 21 -14.28 -0.23 22.51
C VAL A 21 -14.94 -1.55 22.90
N GLY A 22 -14.53 -2.08 24.05
CA GLY A 22 -15.25 -3.15 24.74
C GLY A 22 -16.49 -2.55 25.39
N GLY A 23 -17.67 -3.07 25.07
CA GLY A 23 -18.91 -2.73 25.75
C GLY A 23 -18.92 -3.32 27.16
N GLN A 24 -19.17 -2.47 28.16
CA GLN A 24 -19.58 -2.90 29.49
C GLN A 24 -20.95 -2.29 29.79
N VAL A 25 -21.98 -3.13 29.84
CA VAL A 25 -23.28 -2.78 30.42
C VAL A 25 -23.24 -3.26 31.88
N PRO A 26 -23.51 -2.41 32.88
CA PRO A 26 -23.53 -2.83 34.28
C PRO A 26 -24.69 -3.78 34.57
N ALA A 27 -24.41 -4.76 35.42
CA ALA A 27 -25.36 -5.74 35.93
C ALA A 27 -26.43 -5.09 36.82
N HIS A 28 -27.66 -5.58 36.71
CA HIS A 28 -28.70 -5.41 37.72
C HIS A 28 -29.02 -6.79 38.32
N GLU A 29 -28.83 -6.92 39.63
CA GLU A 29 -29.34 -7.96 40.54
C GLU A 29 -30.86 -8.16 40.37
N ALA A 30 -31.55 -9.25 40.70
CA ALA A 30 -31.26 -10.60 41.17
C ALA A 30 -32.55 -11.41 40.95
N SER A 31 -32.46 -12.72 40.71
CA SER A 31 -33.55 -13.64 41.10
C SER A 31 -33.03 -15.08 41.22
N THR A 32 -33.28 -15.64 42.40
CA THR A 32 -32.78 -16.90 42.93
C THR A 32 -33.62 -18.09 42.46
N LEU A 33 -33.06 -18.99 41.64
CA LEU A 33 -33.50 -20.39 41.53
C LEU A 33 -32.28 -21.29 41.17
N ALA A 34 -32.23 -22.48 41.76
CA ALA A 34 -31.10 -23.42 41.89
C ALA A 34 -30.27 -23.74 40.61
N PRO A 35 -28.97 -24.08 40.72
CA PRO A 35 -28.15 -24.37 39.56
C PRO A 35 -28.45 -25.79 39.07
N VAL A 36 -29.23 -25.91 38.01
CA VAL A 36 -29.08 -27.06 37.11
C VAL A 36 -27.75 -26.83 36.40
N VAL A 37 -26.72 -27.59 36.79
CA VAL A 37 -25.45 -27.64 36.06
C VAL A 37 -25.72 -28.36 34.74
N VAL A 38 -26.23 -27.61 33.77
CA VAL A 38 -26.13 -27.98 32.37
C VAL A 38 -24.67 -27.72 32.02
N ALA A 39 -23.89 -28.80 31.84
CA ALA A 39 -22.55 -28.70 31.28
C ALA A 39 -22.65 -27.84 30.00
N PRO A 40 -21.86 -26.76 29.86
CA PRO A 40 -21.92 -25.97 28.65
C PRO A 40 -21.48 -26.90 27.52
N ALA A 41 -22.43 -27.30 26.68
CA ALA A 41 -22.14 -27.86 25.38
C ALA A 41 -21.17 -26.86 24.75
N GLY A 42 -19.92 -27.29 24.59
CA GLY A 42 -18.83 -26.44 24.16
C GLY A 42 -19.31 -25.68 22.94
N ARG A 43 -19.46 -24.36 23.08
CA ARG A 43 -19.57 -23.50 21.91
C ARG A 43 -18.28 -23.80 21.16
N HIS A 44 -18.36 -24.59 20.09
CA HIS A 44 -17.37 -24.52 19.04
C HIS A 44 -17.36 -23.04 18.68
N GLN A 45 -16.39 -22.30 19.22
CA GLN A 45 -16.06 -21.01 18.69
C GLN A 45 -15.61 -21.34 17.28
N GLU A 46 -16.54 -21.20 16.34
CA GLU A 46 -16.28 -21.28 14.93
C GLU A 46 -15.22 -20.21 14.68
N GLN A 47 -13.97 -20.65 14.64
CA GLN A 47 -12.83 -19.76 14.49
C GLN A 47 -13.10 -19.01 13.18
N PRO A 48 -13.10 -17.66 13.19
CA PRO A 48 -13.39 -16.90 11.98
C PRO A 48 -12.54 -17.46 10.84
N PRO A 49 -13.14 -17.70 9.67
CA PRO A 49 -12.45 -18.37 8.57
C PRO A 49 -11.11 -17.69 8.32
N ALA A 50 -10.05 -18.51 8.23
CA ALA A 50 -8.69 -18.02 8.09
C ALA A 50 -8.59 -17.11 6.86
N HIS A 51 -8.08 -15.89 7.05
CA HIS A 51 -7.89 -14.92 5.98
C HIS A 51 -6.81 -15.45 5.01
N HIS A 52 -7.15 -15.68 3.75
CA HIS A 52 -6.21 -16.08 2.72
C HIS A 52 -5.50 -14.86 2.13
N PHE A 53 -4.21 -14.98 1.80
CA PHE A 53 -3.43 -13.88 1.22
C PHE A 53 -3.92 -13.50 -0.18
N TRP A 54 -4.16 -14.49 -1.03
CA TRP A 54 -4.77 -14.27 -2.35
C TRP A 54 -6.29 -14.31 -2.20
N ASP A 55 -6.85 -13.24 -1.63
CA ASP A 55 -8.27 -12.97 -1.66
C ASP A 55 -8.60 -12.00 -2.79
N LYS A 56 -9.87 -11.95 -3.19
CA LYS A 56 -10.35 -11.06 -4.26
C LYS A 56 -9.96 -9.59 -4.01
N LYS A 57 -9.82 -9.15 -2.76
CA LYS A 57 -9.47 -7.76 -2.45
C LYS A 57 -8.01 -7.49 -2.75
N ASN A 58 -7.11 -8.36 -2.30
CA ASN A 58 -5.69 -8.27 -2.59
C ASN A 58 -5.41 -8.42 -4.08
N ASP A 59 -6.11 -9.31 -4.78
CA ASP A 59 -6.00 -9.44 -6.24
C ASP A 59 -6.28 -8.10 -6.94
N TRP A 60 -7.38 -7.43 -6.58
CA TRP A 60 -7.71 -6.11 -7.13
C TRP A 60 -6.73 -5.02 -6.70
N LEU A 61 -6.26 -5.05 -5.45
CA LEU A 61 -5.29 -4.09 -4.95
C LEU A 61 -3.95 -4.22 -5.68
N PHE A 62 -3.46 -5.44 -5.91
CA PHE A 62 -2.22 -5.69 -6.63
C PHE A 62 -2.34 -5.39 -8.11
N ALA A 63 -3.49 -5.69 -8.73
CA ALA A 63 -3.80 -5.25 -10.09
C ALA A 63 -3.77 -3.72 -10.19
N GLY A 64 -4.37 -3.01 -9.22
CA GLY A 64 -4.30 -1.56 -9.12
C GLY A 64 -2.87 -1.04 -9.03
N VAL A 65 -2.03 -1.61 -8.16
CA VAL A 65 -0.61 -1.26 -8.05
C VAL A 65 0.12 -1.47 -9.38
N GLY A 66 -0.07 -2.63 -10.03
CA GLY A 66 0.54 -2.89 -11.34
C GLY A 66 0.11 -1.88 -12.40
N ALA A 67 -1.18 -1.53 -12.44
CA ALA A 67 -1.70 -0.50 -13.34
C ALA A 67 -1.10 0.88 -13.03
N ALA A 68 -0.98 1.27 -11.76
CA ALA A 68 -0.38 2.55 -11.37
C ALA A 68 1.11 2.63 -11.73
N ARG A 69 1.89 1.55 -11.55
CA ARG A 69 3.29 1.48 -11.99
C ARG A 69 3.41 1.55 -13.51
N THR A 70 2.52 0.89 -14.22
CA THR A 70 2.46 1.00 -15.69
C THR A 70 2.13 2.42 -16.13
N PHE A 71 1.22 3.10 -15.44
CA PHE A 71 0.91 4.50 -15.70
C PHE A 71 2.10 5.41 -15.42
N ASP A 72 2.82 5.19 -14.31
CA ASP A 72 4.04 5.91 -13.96
C ASP A 72 5.14 5.73 -15.00
N TYR A 73 5.36 4.49 -15.47
CA TYR A 73 6.26 4.16 -16.58
C TYR A 73 5.98 5.04 -17.81
N PHE A 74 4.74 5.04 -18.31
CA PHE A 74 4.39 5.81 -19.49
C PHE A 74 4.47 7.32 -19.26
N SER A 75 4.08 7.79 -18.08
CA SER A 75 4.16 9.21 -17.72
C SER A 75 5.61 9.70 -17.73
N THR A 76 6.53 8.86 -17.25
CA THR A 76 7.96 9.14 -17.15
C THR A 76 8.60 9.10 -18.55
N LEU A 77 8.26 8.12 -19.38
CA LEU A 77 8.69 8.13 -20.79
C LEU A 77 8.18 9.36 -21.53
N ASN A 78 6.94 9.78 -21.28
CA ASN A 78 6.39 11.00 -21.86
C ASN A 78 7.13 12.25 -21.35
N LEU A 79 7.45 12.32 -20.05
CA LEU A 79 8.24 13.38 -19.44
C LEU A 79 9.62 13.49 -20.15
N ARG A 80 10.31 12.36 -20.32
CA ARG A 80 11.61 12.29 -21.02
C ARG A 80 11.52 12.76 -22.47
N ARG A 81 10.49 12.32 -23.20
CA ARG A 81 10.25 12.77 -24.59
C ARG A 81 10.04 14.27 -24.72
N ARG A 82 9.54 14.93 -23.67
CA ARG A 82 9.36 16.39 -23.60
C ARG A 82 10.64 17.15 -23.21
N GLY A 83 11.76 16.44 -23.01
CA GLY A 83 13.06 17.02 -22.66
C GLY A 83 13.30 17.22 -21.17
N ASP A 84 12.34 16.80 -20.32
CA ASP A 84 12.43 16.95 -18.88
C ASP A 84 13.21 15.78 -18.25
N GLN A 85 13.82 16.06 -17.09
CA GLN A 85 14.66 15.07 -16.39
C GLN A 85 13.86 14.31 -15.34
N GLU A 86 14.12 13.02 -15.21
CA GLU A 86 13.54 12.20 -14.16
C GLU A 86 14.23 12.47 -12.82
N ILE A 87 13.46 12.47 -11.74
CA ILE A 87 13.92 12.89 -10.41
C ILE A 87 14.26 11.69 -9.54
N LEU A 88 13.51 10.59 -9.66
CA LEU A 88 13.62 9.44 -8.76
C LEU A 88 14.61 8.38 -9.25
N VAL A 89 14.74 8.23 -10.57
CA VAL A 89 15.60 7.24 -11.22
C VAL A 89 16.52 7.97 -12.20
N THR A 90 17.75 7.48 -12.36
CA THR A 90 18.69 8.05 -13.33
C THR A 90 18.14 7.97 -14.75
N ASN A 91 18.29 9.07 -15.48
CA ASN A 91 17.84 9.21 -16.86
C ASN A 91 18.32 8.07 -17.78
N ASP A 92 19.56 7.59 -17.62
CA ASP A 92 20.10 6.47 -18.41
C ASP A 92 19.31 5.16 -18.23
N VAL A 93 18.81 4.92 -17.01
CA VAL A 93 17.96 3.76 -16.72
C VAL A 93 16.60 3.94 -17.35
N VAL A 94 16.05 5.16 -17.32
CA VAL A 94 14.74 5.47 -17.92
C VAL A 94 14.78 5.33 -19.44
N ASP A 95 15.84 5.85 -20.07
CA ASP A 95 16.02 5.80 -21.53
C ASP A 95 16.30 4.37 -22.03
N ASN A 96 16.84 3.51 -21.17
CA ASN A 96 16.78 2.07 -21.37
C ASN A 96 15.42 1.53 -20.93
N HIS A 97 14.44 1.62 -21.84
CA HIS A 97 13.05 1.21 -21.60
C HIS A 97 12.90 -0.18 -20.96
N ALA A 98 13.75 -1.14 -21.34
CA ALA A 98 13.71 -2.49 -20.76
C ALA A 98 14.19 -2.47 -19.30
N ALA A 99 15.29 -1.78 -19.00
CA ALA A 99 15.77 -1.62 -17.62
C ALA A 99 14.74 -0.87 -16.77
N PHE A 100 14.11 0.17 -17.30
CA PHE A 100 13.08 0.90 -16.58
C PHE A 100 11.83 0.05 -16.31
N ALA A 101 11.37 -0.73 -17.30
CA ALA A 101 10.26 -1.66 -17.10
C ALA A 101 10.55 -2.69 -16.00
N VAL A 102 11.80 -3.15 -15.88
CA VAL A 102 12.23 -4.03 -14.78
C VAL A 102 12.15 -3.32 -13.43
N VAL A 103 12.56 -2.04 -13.33
CA VAL A 103 12.43 -1.25 -12.10
C VAL A 103 10.97 -1.11 -11.67
N GLU A 104 10.08 -0.82 -12.61
CA GLU A 104 8.65 -0.71 -12.36
C GLU A 104 8.03 -2.03 -11.88
N ALA A 105 8.35 -3.13 -12.56
CA ALA A 105 7.92 -4.47 -12.18
C ALA A 105 8.48 -4.87 -10.79
N ALA A 106 9.75 -4.55 -10.51
CA ALA A 106 10.35 -4.79 -9.20
C ALA A 106 9.64 -4.01 -8.10
N GLY A 107 9.24 -2.76 -8.37
CA GLY A 107 8.40 -1.97 -7.46
C GLY A 107 7.09 -2.68 -7.11
N THR A 108 6.36 -3.18 -8.10
CA THR A 108 5.15 -3.99 -7.88
C THR A 108 5.45 -5.24 -7.04
N GLY A 109 6.52 -5.96 -7.37
CA GLY A 109 6.94 -7.16 -6.62
C GLY A 109 7.24 -6.86 -5.15
N VAL A 110 7.95 -5.76 -4.86
CA VAL A 110 8.21 -5.30 -3.48
C VAL A 110 6.90 -4.99 -2.76
N SER A 111 5.94 -4.35 -3.43
CA SER A 111 4.61 -4.08 -2.86
C SER A 111 3.91 -5.34 -2.39
N ILE A 112 3.90 -6.38 -3.24
CA ILE A 112 3.27 -7.67 -2.95
C ILE A 112 4.04 -8.37 -1.83
N GLY A 113 5.37 -8.37 -1.87
CA GLY A 113 6.22 -8.99 -0.85
C GLY A 113 6.06 -8.36 0.53
N VAL A 114 6.02 -7.02 0.62
CA VAL A 114 5.76 -6.32 1.89
C VAL A 114 4.34 -6.61 2.40
N SER A 115 3.35 -6.64 1.51
CA SER A 115 1.98 -7.03 1.86
C SER A 115 1.94 -8.46 2.41
N TYR A 116 2.64 -9.40 1.76
CA TYR A 116 2.78 -10.78 2.22
C TYR A 116 3.44 -10.88 3.59
N LEU A 117 4.45 -10.06 3.85
CA LEU A 117 5.11 -10.03 5.16
C LEU A 117 4.12 -9.60 6.26
N PHE A 118 3.32 -8.56 6.01
CA PHE A 118 2.27 -8.15 6.94
C PHE A 118 1.21 -9.23 7.11
N HIS A 119 0.81 -9.92 6.04
CA HIS A 119 -0.10 -11.05 6.11
C HIS A 119 0.45 -12.16 7.01
N ARG A 120 1.72 -12.55 6.79
CA ARG A 120 2.40 -13.64 7.51
C ARG A 120 2.49 -13.37 9.02
N TYR A 121 2.61 -12.11 9.42
CA TYR A 121 2.62 -11.68 10.82
C TYR A 121 1.24 -11.29 11.39
N GLY A 122 0.15 -11.49 10.63
CA GLY A 122 -1.21 -11.23 11.08
C GLY A 122 -1.63 -9.75 11.07
N HIS A 123 -0.86 -8.87 10.43
CA HIS A 123 -1.15 -7.45 10.29
C HIS A 123 -2.01 -7.14 9.05
N HIS A 124 -3.21 -7.74 8.97
CA HIS A 124 -4.09 -7.66 7.79
C HIS A 124 -4.50 -6.25 7.36
N LYS A 125 -4.50 -5.29 8.29
CA LYS A 125 -4.76 -3.88 7.96
C LYS A 125 -3.56 -3.28 7.20
N LEU A 126 -2.33 -3.52 7.67
CA LEU A 126 -1.11 -3.04 7.01
C LEU A 126 -0.89 -3.72 5.65
N GLU A 127 -1.21 -5.00 5.57
CA GLU A 127 -1.24 -5.78 4.32
C GLU A 127 -2.00 -5.04 3.22
N ARG A 128 -3.23 -4.58 3.50
CA ARG A 128 -4.06 -3.84 2.53
C ARG A 128 -3.60 -2.41 2.32
N TRP A 129 -3.22 -1.71 3.40
CA TRP A 129 -2.76 -0.32 3.32
C TRP A 129 -1.49 -0.17 2.48
N THR A 130 -0.62 -1.18 2.45
CA THR A 130 0.58 -1.20 1.60
C THR A 130 0.25 -0.90 0.14
N SER A 131 -0.73 -1.62 -0.42
CA SER A 131 -1.13 -1.43 -1.81
C SER A 131 -1.83 -0.09 -2.05
N VAL A 132 -2.66 0.38 -1.10
CA VAL A 132 -3.33 1.69 -1.20
C VAL A 132 -2.32 2.83 -1.24
N VAL A 133 -1.33 2.81 -0.34
CA VAL A 133 -0.27 3.83 -0.27
C VAL A 133 0.58 3.82 -1.55
N HIS A 134 1.00 2.63 -1.99
CA HIS A 134 1.80 2.51 -3.20
C HIS A 134 1.05 2.97 -4.45
N PHE A 135 -0.20 2.53 -4.62
CA PHE A 135 -1.07 2.98 -5.70
C PHE A 135 -1.19 4.52 -5.73
N GLY A 136 -1.44 5.14 -4.56
CA GLY A 136 -1.57 6.59 -4.43
C GLY A 136 -0.29 7.34 -4.79
N LEU A 137 0.87 6.88 -4.30
CA LEU A 137 2.17 7.46 -4.60
C LEU A 137 2.50 7.39 -6.09
N ALA A 138 2.39 6.20 -6.70
CA ALA A 138 2.69 5.99 -8.11
C ALA A 138 1.76 6.82 -9.02
N THR A 139 0.44 6.82 -8.73
CA THR A 139 -0.53 7.58 -9.52
C THR A 139 -0.29 9.09 -9.39
N THR A 140 0.02 9.59 -8.19
CA THR A 140 0.29 11.02 -7.97
C THR A 140 1.59 11.45 -8.65
N GLY A 141 2.63 10.61 -8.61
CA GLY A 141 3.87 10.82 -9.38
C GLY A 141 3.58 10.96 -10.87
N ALA A 142 2.81 10.02 -11.42
CA ALA A 142 2.44 10.02 -12.82
C ALA A 142 1.61 11.25 -13.24
N VAL A 143 0.62 11.63 -12.43
CA VAL A 143 -0.16 12.86 -12.65
C VAL A 143 0.75 14.08 -12.63
N ARG A 144 1.64 14.19 -11.63
CA ARG A 144 2.61 15.28 -11.56
C ARG A 144 3.47 15.34 -12.82
N ASN A 145 3.96 14.20 -13.31
CA ASN A 145 4.73 14.15 -14.56
C ASN A 145 3.94 14.77 -15.72
N TYR A 146 2.66 14.44 -15.89
CA TYR A 146 1.84 15.07 -16.93
C TYR A 146 1.61 16.57 -16.72
N CYS A 147 1.47 17.02 -15.46
CA CYS A 147 1.25 18.42 -15.12
C CYS A 147 2.49 19.32 -15.29
N LEU A 148 3.70 18.75 -15.42
CA LEU A 148 4.91 19.53 -15.68
C LEU A 148 4.86 20.16 -17.08
N LYS A 149 5.32 21.41 -17.17
CA LYS A 149 5.45 22.14 -18.43
C LYS A 149 6.61 21.55 -19.24
N THR A 150 6.43 21.50 -20.57
CA THR A 150 7.47 21.11 -21.52
C THR A 150 8.65 22.06 -21.47
N THR A 151 9.85 21.54 -21.24
CA THR A 151 11.08 22.32 -21.43
C THR A 151 11.39 22.39 -22.94
N HIS A 152 11.11 23.54 -23.56
CA HIS A 152 11.63 23.79 -24.90
C HIS A 152 13.15 24.01 -24.81
N PRO A 153 13.96 23.26 -25.56
CA PRO A 153 15.39 23.58 -25.66
C PRO A 153 15.50 25.02 -26.18
N LYS A 154 16.27 25.86 -25.47
CA LYS A 154 16.61 27.18 -25.99
C LYS A 154 17.43 26.98 -27.24
N THR A 155 16.85 27.24 -28.41
CA THR A 155 17.62 27.40 -29.65
C THR A 155 18.59 28.54 -29.40
N THR A 156 19.88 28.21 -29.27
CA THR A 156 20.93 29.24 -29.26
C THR A 156 21.09 29.71 -30.70
N PRO A 157 21.00 31.02 -30.99
CA PRO A 157 21.09 31.55 -32.34
C PRO A 157 22.45 31.31 -32.98
#